data_AF-A0A1G8R5B9-F1
#
_entry.id   AF-A0A1G8R5B9-F1
#
_cell.length_a   1.000
_cell.length_b   1.000
_cell.length_c   1.000
_cell.angle_alpha   90.00
_cell.angle_beta   90.00
_cell.angle_gamma   90.00
#
_symmetry.space_group_name_H-M   'P 1'
#
loop_
_entity.id
_entity.type
_entity.pdbx_description
1 polymer ?
#
loop_
_entity_poly.entity_id
_entity_poly.type
_entity_poly.pdbx_seq_one_letter_code
_entity_poly.pdbx_strand_id
1 'polypeptide(L)'
;MAALQPSLGLTRALTLESSQTAEPTPHPKPALRSTAEQGPIAPPASIATPRATTSPRPSTTPQPTPTPRPIASPRPIARQRAFATQLPPVTQRVVLRPVTAAGRPAYGYTVRGALGMPVSCSRGGALSSDAAVDPNILQCFPTAANAEACWAAVAPATLLCLLHPWSHSLTLVKADSNAGKTMPPAHPRPIGLLLTDGENCQLRDGGAWSAPAAEPSWTGYYWCSGGHYIFAPDNQPGSDGLNHSAPLWRAEVGTWTGKLRSIGVRTAYYVGTAS
;
A
#
# COMPACT_ATOMS: atom_id res chain seq x y z
N MET A 1 -14.36 -73.93 -37.24
CA MET A 1 -15.73 -73.98 -36.71
C MET A 1 -15.97 -72.69 -35.91
N ALA A 2 -16.94 -71.86 -36.36
CA ALA A 2 -17.77 -70.85 -35.66
C ALA A 2 -17.12 -69.88 -34.63
N ALA A 3 -17.45 -68.58 -34.48
CA ALA A 3 -18.43 -67.62 -35.02
C ALA A 3 -17.97 -66.20 -34.54
N LEU A 4 -17.96 -65.15 -35.36
CA LEU A 4 -18.96 -64.04 -35.46
C LEU A 4 -19.36 -63.28 -34.17
N GLN A 5 -18.79 -62.05 -34.01
CA GLN A 5 -19.39 -60.72 -33.61
C GLN A 5 -20.19 -60.51 -32.28
N PRO A 6 -20.60 -59.27 -31.86
CA PRO A 6 -19.95 -57.94 -31.80
C PRO A 6 -20.26 -57.10 -30.50
N SER A 7 -19.79 -55.83 -30.51
CA SER A 7 -19.96 -54.62 -29.66
C SER A 7 -21.19 -54.39 -28.74
N LEU A 8 -20.96 -53.77 -27.57
CA LEU A 8 -21.78 -52.78 -26.83
C LEU A 8 -20.80 -52.01 -25.89
N GLY A 9 -20.66 -50.67 -25.83
CA GLY A 9 -21.65 -49.60 -25.90
C GLY A 9 -22.05 -49.19 -24.47
N LEU A 10 -21.21 -48.45 -23.72
CA LEU A 10 -21.59 -47.90 -22.41
C LEU A 10 -21.48 -46.37 -22.40
N THR A 11 -22.62 -45.74 -22.70
CA THR A 11 -22.89 -44.31 -22.51
C THR A 11 -23.10 -44.07 -21.02
N ARG A 12 -22.20 -43.31 -20.36
CA ARG A 12 -22.44 -42.82 -19.00
C ARG A 12 -23.27 -41.53 -19.08
N ALA A 13 -24.51 -41.61 -18.58
CA ALA A 13 -25.36 -40.48 -18.33
C ALA A 13 -24.77 -39.59 -17.22
N LEU A 14 -24.68 -38.29 -17.49
CA LEU A 14 -24.42 -37.24 -16.50
C LEU A 14 -25.75 -36.90 -15.81
N THR A 15 -25.88 -37.26 -14.54
CA THR A 15 -26.93 -36.76 -13.66
C THR A 15 -26.54 -35.37 -13.19
N LEU A 16 -27.32 -34.36 -13.60
CA LEU A 16 -27.34 -33.02 -13.03
C LEU A 16 -28.10 -33.08 -11.70
N GLU A 17 -27.41 -32.98 -10.57
CA GLU A 17 -28.04 -32.71 -9.27
C GLU A 17 -28.13 -31.20 -9.04
N SER A 18 -29.38 -30.75 -8.92
CA SER A 18 -29.79 -29.37 -8.67
C SER A 18 -29.35 -28.86 -7.30
N SER A 19 -28.88 -27.61 -7.33
CA SER A 19 -28.65 -26.69 -6.22
C SER A 19 -29.83 -26.60 -5.24
N GLN A 20 -29.53 -26.69 -3.94
CA GLN A 20 -30.36 -26.10 -2.89
C GLN A 20 -29.55 -25.04 -2.14
N THR A 21 -29.98 -23.80 -2.33
CA THR A 21 -29.44 -22.59 -1.72
C THR A 21 -30.00 -22.49 -0.30
N ALA A 22 -29.16 -22.63 0.73
CA ALA A 22 -29.53 -22.36 2.10
C ALA A 22 -29.41 -20.84 2.38
N GLU A 23 -30.49 -20.27 2.91
CA GLU A 23 -30.65 -18.88 3.30
C GLU A 23 -29.86 -18.57 4.59
N PRO A 24 -29.04 -17.51 4.66
CA PRO A 24 -28.28 -17.19 5.87
C PRO A 24 -29.11 -16.40 6.88
N THR A 25 -29.22 -16.95 8.09
CA THR A 25 -29.85 -16.34 9.26
C THR A 25 -29.07 -15.11 9.75
N PRO A 26 -29.72 -13.99 10.13
CA PRO A 26 -29.02 -12.79 10.60
C PRO A 26 -28.52 -12.92 12.04
N HIS A 27 -27.22 -12.70 12.26
CA HIS A 27 -26.61 -12.59 13.58
C HIS A 27 -26.76 -11.17 14.18
N PRO A 28 -26.93 -11.05 15.51
CA PRO A 28 -27.18 -9.78 16.20
C PRO A 28 -25.94 -8.88 16.35
N LYS A 29 -26.15 -7.56 16.23
CA LYS A 29 -25.15 -6.49 16.43
C LYS A 29 -24.63 -6.44 17.88
N PRO A 30 -23.31 -6.33 18.11
CA PRO A 30 -22.78 -5.99 19.43
C PRO A 30 -22.89 -4.48 19.72
N ALA A 31 -23.36 -4.16 20.92
CA ALA A 31 -23.46 -2.79 21.44
C ALA A 31 -22.10 -2.26 21.89
N LEU A 32 -21.75 -1.06 21.44
CA LEU A 32 -20.59 -0.28 21.91
C LEU A 32 -20.87 0.25 23.34
N ARG A 33 -20.08 -0.21 24.32
CA ARG A 33 -19.97 0.47 25.63
C ARG A 33 -18.84 1.49 25.57
N SER A 34 -19.23 2.75 25.67
CA SER A 34 -18.36 3.90 25.91
C SER A 34 -17.93 3.94 27.37
N THR A 35 -16.63 4.01 27.63
CA THR A 35 -16.08 4.52 28.90
C THR A 35 -14.99 5.51 28.56
N ALA A 36 -15.36 6.79 28.68
CA ALA A 36 -14.43 7.90 28.71
C ALA A 36 -14.19 8.23 30.18
N GLU A 37 -12.94 8.23 30.63
CA GLU A 37 -12.55 8.91 31.87
C GLU A 37 -11.33 9.78 31.58
N GLN A 38 -11.50 11.06 31.91
CA GLN A 38 -10.59 12.17 31.68
C GLN A 38 -9.67 12.34 32.89
N GLY A 39 -8.43 12.74 32.64
CA GLY A 39 -7.56 13.34 33.64
C GLY A 39 -6.55 14.28 32.98
N PRO A 40 -6.63 15.61 33.19
CA PRO A 40 -5.65 16.56 32.67
C PRO A 40 -4.47 16.68 33.64
N ILE A 41 -3.24 16.49 33.13
CA ILE A 41 -2.00 16.78 33.87
C ILE A 41 -1.48 18.15 33.43
N ALA A 42 -1.29 19.02 34.43
CA ALA A 42 -0.89 20.42 34.33
C ALA A 42 0.55 20.64 33.81
N PRO A 43 0.87 21.83 33.26
CA PRO A 43 2.24 22.21 32.90
C PRO A 43 3.00 22.87 34.07
N PRO A 44 4.34 22.72 34.19
CA PRO A 44 5.11 23.46 35.17
C PRO A 44 5.65 24.81 34.67
N ALA A 45 5.37 25.82 35.50
CA ALA A 45 6.09 27.05 35.89
C ALA A 45 7.19 27.69 35.01
N SER A 46 7.01 29.00 34.78
CA SER A 46 8.02 29.98 34.35
C SER A 46 8.72 30.64 35.55
N ILE A 47 10.05 30.75 35.50
CA ILE A 47 10.96 31.54 36.37
C ILE A 47 12.12 31.96 35.44
N ALA A 48 12.71 33.15 35.36
CA ALA A 48 12.81 34.35 36.20
C ALA A 48 13.16 35.59 35.34
N THR A 49 12.90 36.77 35.89
CA THR A 49 13.49 38.07 35.51
C THR A 49 14.81 38.29 36.27
N PRO A 50 15.72 39.15 35.78
CA PRO A 50 16.10 40.29 36.62
C PRO A 50 16.22 41.65 35.88
N ARG A 51 16.31 42.68 36.71
CA ARG A 51 16.04 44.11 36.51
C ARG A 51 17.32 44.94 36.24
N ALA A 52 17.12 46.09 35.58
CA ALA A 52 17.85 47.39 35.51
C ALA A 52 19.29 47.49 36.09
N THR A 53 20.20 48.29 35.53
CA THR A 53 20.36 49.77 35.68
C THR A 53 21.63 50.14 34.84
N THR A 54 21.79 51.22 34.07
CA THR A 54 22.09 52.64 34.41
C THR A 54 22.43 53.39 33.10
N SER A 55 22.02 54.66 32.99
CA SER A 55 22.57 55.73 32.12
C SER A 55 23.31 56.74 33.05
N PRO A 56 24.14 57.75 32.64
CA PRO A 56 24.17 58.48 31.35
C PRO A 56 25.54 59.05 30.81
N ARG A 57 25.50 59.59 29.55
CA ARG A 57 26.24 60.74 28.88
C ARG A 57 27.79 60.88 28.95
N PRO A 58 28.47 61.74 28.13
CA PRO A 58 28.08 62.53 26.94
C PRO A 58 29.03 62.51 25.71
N SER A 59 28.52 63.11 24.63
CA SER A 59 29.11 63.71 23.41
C SER A 59 30.62 63.79 23.20
N THR A 60 31.07 63.37 22.01
CA THR A 60 32.06 64.09 21.18
C THR A 60 31.78 63.88 19.70
N THR A 61 31.63 64.98 18.98
CA THR A 61 31.50 65.09 17.51
C THR A 61 32.86 64.91 16.83
N PRO A 62 32.94 64.20 15.69
CA PRO A 62 33.95 64.51 14.68
C PRO A 62 33.35 64.87 13.31
N GLN A 63 33.82 66.03 12.85
CA GLN A 63 34.07 66.58 11.50
C GLN A 63 33.65 65.78 10.23
N PRO A 64 33.13 66.46 9.19
CA PRO A 64 32.72 65.84 7.93
C PRO A 64 33.93 65.53 7.01
N THR A 65 33.94 64.31 6.48
CA THR A 65 34.85 63.83 5.43
C THR A 65 34.34 64.26 4.05
N PRO A 66 35.20 64.65 3.09
CA PRO A 66 34.77 65.08 1.77
C PRO A 66 34.16 63.95 0.93
N THR A 67 33.05 64.28 0.28
CA THR A 67 32.23 63.46 -0.62
C THR A 67 33.03 62.86 -1.78
N PRO A 68 33.05 61.52 -1.97
CA PRO A 68 33.51 60.89 -3.20
C PRO A 68 32.48 61.13 -4.32
N ARG A 69 32.97 61.45 -5.54
CA ARG A 69 32.14 61.57 -6.76
C ARG A 69 31.34 60.27 -7.00
N PRO A 70 30.11 60.35 -7.52
CA PRO A 70 29.35 59.18 -7.91
C PRO A 70 30.01 58.52 -9.12
N ILE A 71 30.60 57.34 -8.91
CA ILE A 71 30.91 56.41 -9.99
C ILE A 71 29.55 55.88 -10.47
N ALA A 72 29.30 56.02 -11.78
CA ALA A 72 28.08 55.55 -12.42
C ALA A 72 27.82 54.08 -12.05
N SER A 73 26.67 53.84 -11.40
CA SER A 73 26.21 52.49 -11.07
C SER A 73 26.17 51.62 -12.33
N PRO A 74 26.81 50.44 -12.35
CA PRO A 74 26.58 49.49 -13.43
C PRO A 74 25.08 49.13 -13.43
N ARG A 75 24.45 49.20 -14.61
CA ARG A 75 23.06 48.76 -14.80
C ARG A 75 22.89 47.38 -14.18
N PRO A 76 21.82 47.13 -13.39
CA PRO A 76 21.52 45.77 -12.97
C PRO A 76 21.26 44.95 -14.22
N ILE A 77 22.20 44.05 -14.54
CA ILE A 77 21.98 42.99 -15.52
C ILE A 77 20.78 42.21 -14.99
N ALA A 78 19.66 42.28 -15.70
CA ALA A 78 18.46 41.54 -15.36
C ALA A 78 18.87 40.08 -15.18
N ARG A 79 18.77 39.60 -13.93
CA ARG A 79 19.05 38.22 -13.55
C ARG A 79 17.97 37.38 -14.24
N GLN A 80 18.27 36.91 -15.46
CA GLN A 80 17.42 35.95 -16.14
C GLN A 80 17.32 34.74 -15.22
N ARG A 81 16.17 34.61 -14.53
CA ARG A 81 15.81 33.37 -13.85
C ARG A 81 15.74 32.34 -14.96
N ALA A 82 16.76 31.50 -15.05
CA ALA A 82 16.66 30.26 -15.80
C ALA A 82 15.44 29.53 -15.24
N PHE A 83 14.39 29.43 -16.05
CA PHE A 83 13.31 28.50 -15.78
C PHE A 83 13.95 27.13 -15.92
N ALA A 84 14.31 26.52 -14.78
CA ALA A 84 14.66 25.11 -14.78
C ALA A 84 13.42 24.37 -15.29
N THR A 85 13.52 23.78 -16.48
CA THR A 85 12.49 22.89 -16.99
C THR A 85 12.41 21.71 -16.02
N GLN A 86 11.44 21.75 -15.11
CA GLN A 86 11.13 20.57 -14.30
C GLN A 86 10.68 19.48 -15.26
N LEU A 87 11.37 18.33 -15.22
CA LEU A 87 10.91 17.13 -15.89
C LEU A 87 9.46 16.86 -15.50
N PRO A 88 8.61 16.44 -16.45
CA PRO A 88 7.25 16.07 -16.12
C PRO A 88 7.27 14.99 -15.03
N PRO A 89 6.31 15.03 -14.09
CA PRO A 89 6.24 14.03 -13.04
C PRO A 89 6.06 12.64 -13.66
N VAL A 90 6.75 11.65 -13.09
CA VAL A 90 6.67 10.23 -13.47
C VAL A 90 6.36 9.41 -12.23
N THR A 91 5.57 8.35 -12.38
CA THR A 91 5.33 7.41 -11.29
C THR A 91 6.57 6.58 -11.03
N GLN A 92 7.04 6.57 -9.78
CA GLN A 92 8.18 5.75 -9.37
C GLN A 92 7.72 4.33 -9.05
N ARG A 93 8.49 3.33 -9.49
CA ARG A 93 8.27 1.93 -9.14
C ARG A 93 9.34 1.50 -8.13
N VAL A 94 8.91 1.01 -6.97
CA VAL A 94 9.80 0.60 -5.88
C VAL A 94 9.52 -0.86 -5.55
N VAL A 95 10.57 -1.66 -5.39
CA VAL A 95 10.44 -3.06 -4.97
C VAL A 95 10.90 -3.17 -3.52
N LEU A 96 9.96 -3.47 -2.63
CA LEU A 96 10.21 -3.77 -1.22
C LEU A 96 10.78 -5.18 -1.11
N ARG A 97 11.87 -5.33 -0.36
CA ARG A 97 12.56 -6.62 -0.19
C ARG A 97 12.73 -6.94 1.29
N PRO A 98 11.65 -7.33 1.97
CA PRO A 98 11.64 -7.43 3.43
C PRO A 98 12.26 -8.74 3.95
N VAL A 99 12.38 -9.77 3.12
CA VAL A 99 12.84 -11.11 3.49
C VAL A 99 13.93 -11.57 2.54
N THR A 100 14.97 -12.22 3.05
CA THR A 100 16.06 -12.80 2.26
C THR A 100 15.67 -14.16 1.68
N ALA A 101 16.40 -14.63 0.68
CA ALA A 101 16.20 -15.98 0.13
C ALA A 101 16.33 -17.12 1.17
N ALA A 102 17.01 -16.87 2.29
CA ALA A 102 17.12 -17.81 3.40
C ALA A 102 15.93 -17.77 4.38
N GLY A 103 14.89 -16.98 4.11
CA GLY A 103 13.70 -16.88 4.97
C GLY A 103 13.93 -16.09 6.26
N ARG A 104 14.84 -15.11 6.22
CA ARG A 104 15.15 -14.21 7.36
C ARG A 104 14.75 -12.77 7.02
N PRO A 105 14.39 -11.93 8.00
CA PRO A 105 14.19 -10.50 7.75
C PRO A 105 15.44 -9.88 7.12
N ALA A 106 15.25 -9.08 6.08
CA ALA A 106 16.29 -8.25 5.48
C ALA A 106 16.65 -7.07 6.38
N TYR A 107 17.77 -6.40 6.08
CA TYR A 107 18.20 -5.22 6.83
C TYR A 107 17.10 -4.15 6.86
N GLY A 108 16.87 -3.57 8.04
CA GLY A 108 15.83 -2.55 8.25
C GLY A 108 14.43 -3.09 8.47
N TYR A 109 14.21 -4.42 8.38
CA TYR A 109 12.95 -5.07 8.73
C TYR A 109 13.06 -5.84 10.04
N THR A 110 11.97 -5.84 10.81
CA THR A 110 11.88 -6.59 12.07
C THR A 110 10.67 -7.51 12.07
N VAL A 111 10.77 -8.67 12.73
CA VAL A 111 9.59 -9.51 12.98
C VAL A 111 8.86 -8.97 14.20
N ARG A 112 7.58 -8.63 14.06
CA ARG A 112 6.73 -8.15 15.13
C ARG A 112 5.46 -8.98 15.22
N GLY A 113 5.21 -9.49 16.42
CA GLY A 113 4.01 -10.28 16.70
C GLY A 113 3.97 -11.61 15.92
N ALA A 114 2.85 -12.30 16.12
CA ALA A 114 2.46 -13.43 15.31
C ALA A 114 0.98 -13.28 14.96
N LEU A 115 0.60 -13.67 13.76
CA LEU A 115 -0.82 -13.76 13.43
C LEU A 115 -1.44 -14.84 14.33
N GLY A 116 -2.49 -14.48 15.07
CA GLY A 116 -3.20 -15.39 15.97
C GLY A 116 -4.05 -16.46 15.27
N MET A 117 -3.98 -16.49 13.94
CA MET A 117 -4.77 -17.34 13.05
C MET A 117 -3.80 -18.03 12.08
N PRO A 118 -3.90 -19.34 11.86
CA PRO A 118 -3.14 -19.99 10.80
C PRO A 118 -3.64 -19.55 9.42
N VAL A 119 -2.75 -19.55 8.43
CA VAL A 119 -3.08 -19.32 7.02
C VAL A 119 -2.90 -20.58 6.20
N SER A 120 -3.57 -20.63 5.04
CA SER A 120 -3.41 -21.67 4.04
C SER A 120 -2.83 -21.05 2.77
N CYS A 121 -1.68 -21.56 2.34
CA CYS A 121 -1.01 -21.12 1.12
C CYS A 121 -0.99 -22.23 0.06
N SER A 122 -1.70 -23.34 0.32
CA SER A 122 -1.81 -24.50 -0.57
C SER A 122 -3.23 -24.73 -1.11
N ARG A 123 -4.25 -24.08 -0.52
CA ARG A 123 -5.65 -24.22 -0.94
C ARG A 123 -5.84 -23.65 -2.35
N GLY A 124 -6.12 -24.54 -3.32
CA GLY A 124 -6.20 -24.19 -4.74
C GLY A 124 -4.86 -24.23 -5.48
N GLY A 125 -3.79 -24.70 -4.83
CA GLY A 125 -2.41 -24.64 -5.31
C GLY A 125 -1.58 -23.58 -4.56
N ALA A 126 -0.27 -23.57 -4.78
CA ALA A 126 0.57 -22.47 -4.31
C ALA A 126 0.26 -21.21 -5.14
N LEU A 127 -0.36 -20.20 -4.52
CA LEU A 127 -0.68 -18.95 -5.19
C LEU A 127 0.44 -17.94 -5.02
N SER A 128 0.83 -17.31 -6.13
CA SER A 128 1.78 -16.21 -6.12
C SER A 128 1.12 -14.96 -5.57
N SER A 129 1.86 -14.13 -4.84
CA SER A 129 1.41 -12.76 -4.57
C SER A 129 1.20 -12.03 -5.89
N ASP A 130 0.10 -11.29 -5.98
CA ASP A 130 -0.17 -10.42 -7.12
C ASP A 130 0.85 -9.30 -7.26
N ALA A 131 1.54 -8.96 -6.17
CA ALA A 131 2.58 -7.95 -6.13
C ALA A 131 4.00 -8.47 -6.31
N ALA A 132 4.16 -9.78 -6.50
CA ALA A 132 5.46 -10.42 -6.64
C ALA A 132 6.17 -9.98 -7.94
N VAL A 133 7.44 -9.58 -7.82
CA VAL A 133 8.35 -9.46 -8.96
C VAL A 133 9.43 -10.55 -8.98
N ASP A 134 9.53 -11.31 -7.88
CA ASP A 134 10.43 -12.45 -7.75
C ASP A 134 9.63 -13.74 -7.46
N PRO A 135 10.17 -14.93 -7.76
CA PRO A 135 9.52 -16.21 -7.42
C PRO A 135 9.35 -16.44 -5.91
N ASN A 136 8.47 -17.37 -5.57
CA ASN A 136 8.26 -17.90 -4.21
C ASN A 136 7.79 -16.85 -3.17
N ILE A 137 7.05 -15.85 -3.63
CA ILE A 137 6.31 -14.94 -2.77
C ILE A 137 4.85 -15.36 -2.86
N LEU A 138 4.26 -15.69 -1.71
CA LEU A 138 2.97 -16.36 -1.62
C LEU A 138 1.87 -15.39 -1.23
N GLN A 139 0.71 -15.57 -1.85
CA GLN A 139 -0.57 -15.10 -1.33
C GLN A 139 -1.20 -16.24 -0.52
N CYS A 140 -1.72 -15.93 0.66
CA CYS A 140 -2.27 -16.92 1.59
C CYS A 140 -3.67 -16.53 2.09
N PHE A 141 -4.48 -17.55 2.39
CA PHE A 141 -5.86 -17.41 2.87
C PHE A 141 -6.00 -17.68 4.37
N PRO A 142 -7.04 -17.18 5.05
CA PRO A 142 -8.11 -16.32 4.50
C PRO A 142 -7.61 -14.92 4.17
N THR A 143 -8.26 -14.27 3.21
CA THR A 143 -7.94 -12.87 2.80
C THR A 143 -8.06 -11.88 3.96
N ALA A 144 -8.86 -12.21 4.99
CA ALA A 144 -8.95 -11.45 6.23
C ALA A 144 -7.61 -11.36 7.01
N ALA A 145 -6.65 -12.24 6.74
CA ALA A 145 -5.32 -12.19 7.31
C ALA A 145 -4.42 -11.11 6.67
N ASN A 146 -4.85 -10.51 5.54
CA ASN A 146 -4.05 -9.58 4.73
C ASN A 146 -2.68 -10.17 4.34
N ALA A 147 -2.66 -11.48 4.08
CA ALA A 147 -1.46 -12.27 3.83
C ALA A 147 -1.14 -12.33 2.32
N GLU A 148 -1.20 -11.17 1.68
CA GLU A 148 -0.97 -10.98 0.24
C GLU A 148 0.49 -11.27 -0.16
N ALA A 149 1.45 -10.91 0.70
CA ALA A 149 2.87 -11.09 0.42
C ALA A 149 3.58 -11.81 1.58
N CYS A 150 3.85 -13.09 1.40
CA CYS A 150 4.47 -13.97 2.39
C CYS A 150 5.66 -14.74 1.81
N TRP A 151 6.69 -14.91 2.62
CA TRP A 151 7.89 -15.69 2.30
C TRP A 151 8.03 -16.87 3.25
N ALA A 152 8.55 -17.98 2.75
CA ALA A 152 8.96 -19.09 3.59
C ALA A 152 9.95 -18.61 4.67
N ALA A 153 9.63 -18.85 5.93
CA ALA A 153 10.55 -18.59 7.03
C ALA A 153 11.50 -19.79 7.23
N VAL A 154 12.59 -19.57 7.97
CA VAL A 154 13.53 -20.65 8.36
C VAL A 154 12.82 -21.79 9.11
N ALA A 155 11.84 -21.47 9.94
CA ALA A 155 11.12 -22.47 10.71
C ALA A 155 10.08 -23.20 9.81
N PRO A 156 9.98 -24.54 9.90
CA PRO A 156 9.01 -25.31 9.13
C PRO A 156 7.57 -24.84 9.35
N ALA A 157 6.75 -24.89 8.29
CA ALA A 157 5.34 -24.51 8.34
C ALA A 157 5.09 -23.09 8.89
N THR A 158 6.05 -22.18 8.70
CA THR A 158 5.90 -20.77 9.05
C THR A 158 6.33 -19.85 7.92
N LEU A 159 5.74 -18.66 7.91
CA LEU A 159 5.96 -17.62 6.94
C LEU A 159 6.27 -16.30 7.62
N LEU A 160 7.04 -15.46 6.93
CA LEU A 160 7.15 -14.04 7.22
C LEU A 160 6.27 -13.29 6.23
N CYS A 161 5.26 -12.58 6.70
CA CYS A 161 4.32 -11.86 5.85
C CYS A 161 4.44 -10.34 6.04
N LEU A 162 4.45 -9.61 4.93
CA LEU A 162 4.40 -8.15 4.91
C LEU A 162 2.93 -7.71 4.82
N LEU A 163 2.29 -7.49 5.97
CA LEU A 163 0.87 -7.12 6.01
C LEU A 163 0.62 -5.65 5.66
N HIS A 164 1.63 -4.79 5.83
CA HIS A 164 1.54 -3.35 5.56
C HIS A 164 2.81 -2.85 4.86
N PRO A 165 2.73 -2.30 3.63
CA PRO A 165 3.91 -1.95 2.82
C PRO A 165 4.90 -0.98 3.50
N TRP A 166 4.41 -0.09 4.35
CA TRP A 166 5.22 0.99 4.96
C TRP A 166 5.66 0.71 6.40
N SER A 167 5.28 -0.41 7.00
CA SER A 167 5.49 -0.65 8.45
C SER A 167 6.91 -1.08 8.83
N HIS A 168 7.73 -1.46 7.83
CA HIS A 168 9.05 -2.09 8.03
C HIS A 168 9.01 -3.26 9.03
N SER A 169 7.84 -3.90 9.14
CA SER A 169 7.56 -4.95 10.10
C SER A 169 6.96 -6.14 9.37
N LEU A 170 7.51 -7.32 9.65
CA LEU A 170 7.03 -8.61 9.19
C LEU A 170 6.25 -9.28 10.31
N THR A 171 5.20 -10.00 9.95
CA THR A 171 4.46 -10.83 10.89
C THR A 171 4.84 -12.28 10.69
N LEU A 172 5.16 -12.99 11.77
CA LEU A 172 5.35 -14.45 11.73
C LEU A 172 3.97 -15.12 11.70
N VAL A 173 3.78 -16.05 10.76
CA VAL A 173 2.48 -16.70 10.54
C VAL A 173 2.67 -18.20 10.48
N LYS A 174 1.79 -18.95 11.15
CA LYS A 174 1.69 -20.41 10.95
C LYS A 174 0.96 -20.70 9.65
N ALA A 175 1.50 -21.58 8.83
CA ALA A 175 0.90 -21.98 7.57
C ALA A 175 0.67 -23.49 7.51
N ASP A 176 -0.26 -23.93 6.67
CA ASP A 176 -0.42 -25.34 6.29
C ASP A 176 0.81 -25.88 5.54
N SER A 177 1.49 -25.01 4.80
CA SER A 177 2.74 -25.29 4.10
C SER A 177 3.51 -23.99 3.83
N ASN A 178 4.84 -24.07 3.87
CA ASN A 178 5.75 -23.02 3.40
C ASN A 178 6.60 -23.48 2.20
N ALA A 179 6.22 -24.60 1.56
CA ALA A 179 6.95 -25.21 0.45
C ALA A 179 6.40 -24.82 -0.94
N GLY A 180 5.44 -23.89 -0.99
CA GLY A 180 4.85 -23.43 -2.23
C GLY A 180 5.91 -22.81 -3.15
N LYS A 181 6.07 -23.37 -4.35
CA LYS A 181 6.89 -22.77 -5.40
C LYS A 181 5.98 -22.01 -6.35
N THR A 182 6.24 -20.72 -6.53
CA THR A 182 5.41 -19.83 -7.37
C THR A 182 6.29 -19.00 -8.28
N MET A 183 5.74 -18.60 -9.43
CA MET A 183 6.35 -17.61 -10.31
C MET A 183 5.60 -16.28 -10.18
N PRO A 184 6.29 -15.12 -10.31
CA PRO A 184 5.61 -13.84 -10.29
C PRO A 184 4.61 -13.74 -11.46
N PRO A 185 3.49 -13.02 -11.29
CA PRO A 185 2.55 -12.77 -12.39
C PRO A 185 3.21 -11.99 -13.53
N ALA A 186 2.72 -12.16 -14.75
CA ALA A 186 3.21 -11.43 -15.93
C ALA A 186 3.02 -9.92 -15.80
N HIS A 187 1.96 -9.50 -15.10
CA HIS A 187 1.62 -8.12 -14.80
C HIS A 187 1.42 -7.97 -13.29
N PRO A 188 2.51 -7.74 -12.52
CA PRO A 188 2.39 -7.52 -11.09
C PRO A 188 1.57 -6.27 -10.79
N ARG A 189 0.76 -6.36 -9.74
CA ARG A 189 -0.05 -5.26 -9.20
C ARG A 189 0.67 -4.65 -8.00
N PRO A 190 0.73 -3.33 -7.85
CA PRO A 190 1.36 -2.74 -6.67
C PRO A 190 0.71 -3.24 -5.37
N ILE A 191 1.50 -3.65 -4.36
CA ILE A 191 0.98 -3.95 -3.02
C ILE A 191 0.54 -2.68 -2.28
N GLY A 192 1.09 -1.55 -2.68
CA GLY A 192 0.76 -0.25 -2.11
C GLY A 192 1.08 0.90 -3.07
N LEU A 193 0.41 2.01 -2.86
CA LEU A 193 0.51 3.23 -3.65
C LEU A 193 0.67 4.42 -2.71
N LEU A 194 1.58 5.32 -3.05
CA LEU A 194 1.63 6.68 -2.51
C LEU A 194 1.08 7.62 -3.57
N LEU A 195 -0.01 8.31 -3.25
CA LEU A 195 -0.64 9.28 -4.13
C LEU A 195 0.07 10.64 -4.10
N THR A 196 -0.18 11.46 -5.11
CA THR A 196 0.44 12.78 -5.26
C THR A 196 0.02 13.76 -4.17
N ASP A 197 -1.15 13.56 -3.57
CA ASP A 197 -1.65 14.30 -2.39
C ASP A 197 -1.12 13.75 -1.05
N GLY A 198 -0.32 12.68 -1.07
CA GLY A 198 0.34 12.09 0.10
C GLY A 198 -0.43 10.93 0.75
N GLU A 199 -1.60 10.57 0.23
CA GLU A 199 -2.39 9.46 0.77
C GLU A 199 -1.76 8.10 0.41
N ASN A 200 -1.68 7.19 1.38
CA ASN A 200 -1.24 5.81 1.16
C ASN A 200 -2.44 4.91 0.90
N CYS A 201 -2.38 4.09 -0.15
CA CYS A 201 -3.42 3.12 -0.51
C CYS A 201 -2.84 1.71 -0.66
N GLN A 202 -3.41 0.71 0.00
CA GLN A 202 -2.93 -0.67 0.02
C GLN A 202 -3.83 -1.58 -0.83
N LEU A 203 -3.19 -2.53 -1.52
CA LEU A 203 -3.86 -3.49 -2.38
C LEU A 203 -4.93 -4.25 -1.61
N ARG A 204 -6.05 -4.48 -2.29
CA ARG A 204 -7.13 -5.31 -1.79
C ARG A 204 -6.75 -6.79 -1.87
N ASP A 205 -6.60 -7.43 -0.72
CA ASP A 205 -6.38 -8.88 -0.62
C ASP A 205 -7.71 -9.68 -0.59
N GLY A 206 -8.89 -9.03 -0.46
CA GLY A 206 -10.19 -9.69 -0.64
C GLY A 206 -11.36 -9.07 0.13
N GLY A 207 -12.37 -9.89 0.42
CA GLY A 207 -13.61 -9.50 1.12
C GLY A 207 -14.71 -8.98 0.17
N ALA A 208 -15.95 -8.90 0.67
CA ALA A 208 -17.07 -8.28 -0.04
C ALA A 208 -16.92 -6.76 0.02
N TRP A 209 -16.84 -6.13 -1.15
CA TRP A 209 -16.76 -4.68 -1.28
C TRP A 209 -17.94 -4.22 -2.11
N SER A 210 -18.48 -3.05 -1.81
CA SER A 210 -19.52 -2.45 -2.63
C SER A 210 -18.95 -2.05 -4.00
N ALA A 211 -19.80 -1.56 -4.89
CA ALA A 211 -19.38 -0.73 -6.02
C ALA A 211 -19.54 0.74 -5.63
N PRO A 212 -18.78 1.68 -6.22
CA PRO A 212 -19.02 3.10 -5.98
C PRO A 212 -20.36 3.51 -6.61
N ALA A 213 -21.14 4.33 -5.92
CA ALA A 213 -22.44 4.81 -6.40
C ALA A 213 -22.33 5.62 -7.71
N ALA A 214 -21.20 6.31 -7.91
CA ALA A 214 -20.93 7.06 -9.13
C ALA A 214 -20.73 6.15 -10.36
N GLU A 215 -20.22 4.94 -10.16
CA GLU A 215 -19.88 3.98 -11.22
C GLU A 215 -20.23 2.55 -10.76
N PRO A 216 -21.51 2.14 -10.78
CA PRO A 216 -21.95 0.88 -10.16
C PRO A 216 -21.37 -0.41 -10.79
N SER A 217 -20.72 -0.31 -11.96
CA SER A 217 -20.04 -1.42 -12.64
C SER A 217 -18.56 -1.55 -12.27
N TRP A 218 -18.01 -0.60 -11.51
CA TRP A 218 -16.60 -0.60 -11.13
C TRP A 218 -16.36 -1.39 -9.84
N THR A 219 -15.13 -1.89 -9.68
CA THR A 219 -14.69 -2.61 -8.49
C THR A 219 -13.60 -1.84 -7.75
N GLY A 220 -13.50 -2.09 -6.44
CA GLY A 220 -12.44 -1.51 -5.61
C GLY A 220 -11.16 -2.33 -5.69
N TYR A 221 -10.04 -1.65 -5.93
CA TYR A 221 -8.70 -2.24 -6.05
C TYR A 221 -7.81 -1.96 -4.83
N TYR A 222 -7.96 -0.80 -4.19
CA TYR A 222 -7.17 -0.41 -3.01
C TYR A 222 -8.05 0.28 -1.98
N TRP A 223 -7.69 0.15 -0.70
CA TRP A 223 -8.19 1.00 0.37
C TRP A 223 -7.12 2.01 0.75
N CYS A 224 -7.52 3.22 1.13
CA CYS A 224 -6.62 4.32 1.43
C CYS A 224 -6.74 4.76 2.89
N SER A 225 -5.63 5.26 3.44
CA SER A 225 -5.53 5.72 4.82
C SER A 225 -6.50 6.83 5.22
N GLY A 226 -7.00 7.63 4.27
CA GLY A 226 -8.02 8.66 4.49
C GLY A 226 -9.46 8.16 4.43
N GLY A 227 -9.69 6.84 4.38
CA GLY A 227 -11.02 6.25 4.26
C GLY A 227 -11.59 6.24 2.83
N HIS A 228 -10.75 6.56 1.85
CA HIS A 228 -11.07 6.44 0.43
C HIS A 228 -10.70 5.07 -0.12
N TYR A 229 -11.10 4.84 -1.36
CA TYR A 229 -10.81 3.64 -2.12
C TYR A 229 -10.45 4.03 -3.55
N ILE A 230 -9.67 3.18 -4.21
CA ILE A 230 -9.40 3.29 -5.65
C ILE A 230 -10.36 2.37 -6.38
N PHE A 231 -11.06 2.93 -7.36
CA PHE A 231 -12.02 2.23 -8.20
C PHE A 231 -11.59 2.23 -9.65
N ALA A 232 -11.92 1.15 -10.36
CA ALA A 232 -11.73 1.04 -11.80
C ALA A 232 -12.67 -0.03 -12.39
N PRO A 233 -12.90 -0.02 -13.71
CA PRO A 233 -13.60 -1.12 -14.37
C PRO A 233 -12.79 -2.42 -14.31
N ASP A 234 -13.47 -3.55 -14.07
CA ASP A 234 -12.85 -4.89 -14.01
C ASP A 234 -12.81 -5.61 -15.36
N ASN A 235 -12.75 -4.86 -16.46
CA ASN A 235 -12.91 -5.40 -17.81
C ASN A 235 -11.58 -5.70 -18.53
N GLN A 236 -10.45 -5.62 -17.82
CA GLN A 236 -9.13 -5.91 -18.37
C GLN A 236 -8.44 -7.03 -17.57
N PRO A 237 -8.05 -8.15 -18.22
CA PRO A 237 -7.25 -9.18 -17.57
C PRO A 237 -5.96 -8.58 -17.00
N GLY A 238 -5.69 -8.82 -15.72
CA GLY A 238 -4.49 -8.28 -15.05
C GLY A 238 -4.58 -6.77 -14.72
N SER A 239 -5.77 -6.17 -14.76
CA SER A 239 -5.98 -4.80 -14.28
C SER A 239 -5.47 -4.64 -12.86
N ASP A 240 -4.67 -3.60 -12.64
CA ASP A 240 -4.23 -3.16 -11.32
C ASP A 240 -5.03 -1.96 -10.81
N GLY A 241 -6.09 -1.56 -11.53
CA GLY A 241 -6.95 -0.43 -11.18
C GLY A 241 -6.36 0.95 -11.49
N LEU A 242 -5.27 1.03 -12.27
CA LEU A 242 -4.58 2.26 -12.60
C LEU A 242 -4.63 2.58 -14.10
N ASN A 243 -4.65 3.87 -14.42
CA ASN A 243 -4.49 4.35 -15.79
C ASN A 243 -3.00 4.62 -16.09
N HIS A 244 -2.43 3.82 -16.99
CA HIS A 244 -1.03 3.88 -17.42
C HIS A 244 -0.79 4.63 -18.75
N SER A 245 -1.79 5.36 -19.28
CA SER A 245 -1.67 6.06 -20.58
C SER A 245 -0.63 7.19 -20.62
N ALA A 246 -0.11 7.60 -19.46
CA ALA A 246 0.91 8.63 -19.31
C ALA A 246 2.01 8.20 -18.32
N PRO A 247 3.20 8.83 -18.34
CA PRO A 247 4.29 8.53 -17.40
C PRO A 247 3.91 8.72 -15.92
N LEU A 248 3.03 9.68 -15.61
CA LEU A 248 2.36 9.78 -14.33
C LEU A 248 1.05 8.98 -14.40
N TRP A 249 1.02 7.84 -13.73
CA TRP A 249 -0.17 7.00 -13.64
C TRP A 249 -1.25 7.72 -12.84
N ARG A 250 -2.51 7.39 -13.10
CA ARG A 250 -3.65 7.96 -12.38
C ARG A 250 -4.54 6.90 -11.78
N ALA A 251 -5.11 7.21 -10.63
CA ALA A 251 -6.09 6.40 -9.93
C ALA A 251 -7.38 7.21 -9.73
N GLU A 252 -8.53 6.56 -9.84
CA GLU A 252 -9.82 7.17 -9.53
C GLU A 252 -10.19 6.87 -8.08
N VAL A 253 -10.15 7.91 -7.25
CA VAL A 253 -10.25 7.80 -5.79
C VAL A 253 -11.55 8.38 -5.30
N GLY A 254 -12.22 7.72 -4.36
CA GLY A 254 -13.42 8.25 -3.72
C GLY A 254 -13.91 7.39 -2.57
N THR A 255 -15.05 7.76 -2.00
CA THR A 255 -15.79 6.90 -1.07
C THR A 255 -16.87 6.14 -1.85
N TRP A 256 -17.49 5.14 -1.21
CA TRP A 256 -18.57 4.34 -1.81
C TRP A 256 -19.76 5.17 -2.32
N THR A 257 -20.03 6.31 -1.70
CA THR A 257 -21.15 7.21 -2.06
C THR A 257 -20.70 8.53 -2.65
N GLY A 258 -19.39 8.78 -2.68
CA GLY A 258 -18.80 10.05 -3.09
C GLY A 258 -18.51 10.12 -4.58
N LYS A 259 -18.19 11.33 -5.04
CA LYS A 259 -17.63 11.53 -6.38
C LYS A 259 -16.22 10.93 -6.45
N LEU A 260 -15.88 10.38 -7.60
CA LEU A 260 -14.51 9.96 -7.91
C LEU A 260 -13.68 11.17 -8.32
N ARG A 261 -12.41 11.17 -7.90
CA ARG A 261 -11.40 12.16 -8.26
C ARG A 261 -10.19 11.43 -8.85
N SER A 262 -9.71 11.93 -9.98
CA SER A 262 -8.51 11.40 -10.62
C SER A 262 -7.26 12.00 -9.98
N ILE A 263 -6.41 11.16 -9.38
CA ILE A 263 -5.20 11.57 -8.65
C ILE A 263 -3.98 10.88 -9.25
N GLY A 264 -2.86 11.61 -9.34
CA GLY A 264 -1.61 11.02 -9.79
C GLY A 264 -1.04 10.05 -8.75
N VAL A 265 -0.49 8.93 -9.20
CA VAL A 265 0.27 7.99 -8.36
C VAL A 265 1.73 8.44 -8.34
N ARG A 266 2.23 8.82 -7.16
CA ARG A 266 3.63 9.22 -6.99
C ARG A 266 4.55 8.01 -6.99
N THR A 267 4.18 6.99 -6.21
CA THR A 267 4.99 5.77 -6.07
C THR A 267 4.10 4.54 -6.05
N ALA A 268 4.49 3.53 -6.81
CA ALA A 268 3.91 2.20 -6.80
C ALA A 268 4.91 1.20 -6.20
N TYR A 269 4.49 0.52 -5.14
CA TYR A 269 5.31 -0.43 -4.39
C TYR A 269 4.96 -1.86 -4.80
N TYR A 270 5.99 -2.65 -5.10
CA TYR A 270 5.91 -4.08 -5.39
C TYR A 270 6.73 -4.85 -4.34
N VAL A 271 6.67 -6.18 -4.36
CA VAL A 271 7.44 -7.02 -3.42
C VAL A 271 8.38 -7.96 -4.14
N GLY A 272 9.59 -8.09 -3.60
CA GLY A 272 10.64 -8.97 -4.08
C GLY A 272 11.38 -9.61 -2.91
N THR A 273 12.35 -10.45 -3.21
CA THR A 273 13.21 -11.12 -2.22
C THR A 273 14.56 -10.42 -2.14
N ALA A 274 15.08 -10.22 -0.93
CA ALA A 274 16.41 -9.68 -0.72
C ALA A 274 17.49 -10.70 -1.08
N SER A 275 18.48 -10.24 -1.83
CA SER A 275 19.72 -10.95 -2.16
C SER A 275 20.69 -11.00 -0.99
#